data_AF-R9KVZ2-F1
#
_entry.id   AF-R9KVZ2-F1
#
_cell.length_a   1.000
_cell.length_b   1.000
_cell.length_c   1.000
_cell.angle_alpha   90.00
_cell.angle_beta   90.00
_cell.angle_gamma   90.00
#
_symmetry.space_group_name_H-M   'P 1'
#
loop_
_entity.id
_entity.type
_entity.pdbx_description
1 polymer ?
#
loop_
_entity_poly.entity_id
_entity_poly.type
_entity_poly.pdbx_seq_one_letter_code
_entity_poly.pdbx_strand_id
1 'polypeptide(L)'
;MEQATWRVRSIGLPTLNRYCKKCKQVAEFECSEMFRVNAQRKMLDVWLIYKCIECGCTWNAPILSRVRVSAAQDDDLAGYTENSPDLVANHAFDFQLLKRLGAEVNLPPYVIDGEALPPGENVLLLIENPLNLPLRIESVIRKGLGCSKRHFLNLVERKVVSCRDGIDLTKAKVGASIELVVLRQQGL
;
A
#
# COMPACT_ATOMS: atom_id res chain seq x y z
N MET A 1 -13.09 18.24 -21.50
CA MET A 1 -12.05 17.60 -20.67
C MET A 1 -12.79 16.93 -19.54
N GLU A 2 -13.00 15.64 -19.68
CA GLU A 2 -13.72 14.84 -18.70
C GLU A 2 -12.83 14.51 -17.50
N GLN A 3 -13.45 14.17 -16.38
CA GLN A 3 -12.74 13.73 -15.18
C GLN A 3 -12.99 12.23 -14.98
N ALA A 4 -11.92 11.50 -14.69
CA ALA A 4 -12.00 10.10 -14.30
C ALA A 4 -11.18 9.90 -13.03
N THR A 5 -11.64 8.99 -12.16
CA THR A 5 -10.90 8.60 -10.96
C THR A 5 -10.62 7.11 -10.98
N TRP A 6 -9.36 6.75 -10.77
CA TRP A 6 -8.90 5.40 -10.54
C TRP A 6 -8.38 5.27 -9.13
N ARG A 7 -8.89 4.30 -8.38
CA ARG A 7 -8.46 4.00 -7.02
C ARG A 7 -7.72 2.67 -6.99
N VAL A 8 -6.49 2.70 -6.51
CA VAL A 8 -5.73 1.51 -6.18
C VAL A 8 -6.34 0.88 -4.92
N ARG A 9 -6.76 -0.38 -5.02
CA ARG A 9 -7.16 -1.18 -3.86
C ARG A 9 -6.29 -2.42 -3.72
N SER A 10 -5.87 -2.70 -2.49
CA SER A 10 -5.29 -4.00 -2.16
C SER A 10 -6.35 -5.10 -2.13
N ILE A 11 -5.98 -6.33 -2.49
CA ILE A 11 -6.83 -7.53 -2.39
C ILE A 11 -6.65 -8.23 -1.03
N GLY A 12 -5.64 -7.84 -0.24
CA GLY A 12 -5.40 -8.34 1.11
C GLY A 12 -4.31 -7.57 1.84
N LEU A 13 -3.98 -8.00 3.07
CA LEU A 13 -2.86 -7.45 3.81
C LEU A 13 -1.52 -7.88 3.18
N PRO A 14 -0.47 -7.05 3.28
CA PRO A 14 0.85 -7.44 2.82
C PRO A 14 1.45 -8.52 3.72
N THR A 15 2.10 -9.49 3.10
CA THR A 15 3.06 -10.37 3.77
C THR A 15 4.41 -9.67 3.88
N LEU A 16 5.33 -10.26 4.63
CA LEU A 16 6.69 -9.74 4.74
C LEU A 16 7.72 -10.86 4.88
N ASN A 17 8.93 -10.60 4.42
CA ASN A 17 10.06 -11.49 4.57
C ASN A 17 10.89 -11.09 5.79
N ARG A 18 11.24 -12.07 6.62
CA ARG A 18 12.08 -11.91 7.81
C ARG A 18 12.78 -13.22 8.14
N TYR A 19 13.92 -13.15 8.83
CA TYR A 19 14.54 -14.34 9.42
C TYR A 19 13.64 -15.01 10.48
N CYS A 20 13.19 -16.26 10.24
CA CYS A 20 12.49 -17.05 11.27
C CYS A 20 13.48 -17.91 12.06
N LYS A 21 13.42 -17.79 13.39
CA LYS A 21 14.29 -18.55 14.32
C LYS A 21 14.04 -20.07 14.29
N LYS A 22 12.82 -20.51 13.98
CA LYS A 22 12.48 -21.94 13.83
C LYS A 22 12.98 -22.52 12.51
N CYS A 23 12.72 -21.84 11.39
CA CYS A 23 13.17 -22.26 10.06
C CYS A 23 14.68 -22.05 9.84
N LYS A 24 15.31 -21.17 10.63
CA LYS A 24 16.72 -20.77 10.53
C LYS A 24 17.10 -20.14 9.18
N GLN A 25 16.13 -19.56 8.48
CA GLN A 25 16.30 -18.88 7.19
C GLN A 25 15.33 -17.68 7.08
N VAL A 26 15.51 -16.87 6.04
CA VAL A 26 14.49 -15.89 5.65
C VAL A 26 13.24 -16.64 5.21
N ALA A 27 12.12 -16.30 5.80
CA ALA A 27 10.81 -16.89 5.52
C ALA A 27 9.78 -15.78 5.39
N GLU A 28 8.69 -16.11 4.71
CA GLU A 28 7.53 -15.23 4.58
C GLU A 28 6.63 -15.34 5.82
N PHE A 29 6.15 -14.20 6.26
CA PHE A 29 5.24 -14.05 7.39
C PHE A 29 3.97 -13.34 6.94
N GLU A 30 2.83 -13.88 7.38
CA GLU A 30 1.52 -13.27 7.22
C GLU A 30 1.12 -12.52 8.49
N CYS A 31 0.36 -11.42 8.33
CA CYS A 31 -0.26 -10.72 9.44
C CYS A 31 -1.32 -11.63 10.04
N SER A 32 -1.30 -11.85 11.36
CA SER A 32 -2.33 -12.67 12.01
C SER A 32 -3.57 -11.86 12.40
N GLU A 33 -3.62 -10.58 12.04
CA GLU A 33 -4.70 -9.65 12.35
C GLU A 33 -4.99 -9.51 13.85
N MET A 34 -4.02 -9.85 14.70
CA MET A 34 -4.17 -9.79 16.14
C MET A 34 -3.10 -8.89 16.74
N PHE A 35 -3.51 -8.10 17.73
CA PHE A 35 -2.60 -7.37 18.57
C PHE A 35 -2.30 -8.15 19.85
N ARG A 36 -1.07 -8.01 20.33
CA ARG A 36 -0.73 -8.27 21.73
C ARG A 36 -0.69 -6.92 22.42
N VAL A 37 -1.53 -6.74 23.42
CA VAL A 37 -1.54 -5.54 24.27
C VAL A 37 -0.98 -5.91 25.63
N ASN A 38 -0.01 -5.15 26.12
CA ASN A 38 0.53 -5.30 27.46
C ASN A 38 0.50 -3.94 28.17
N ALA A 39 -0.27 -3.87 29.24
CA ALA A 39 -0.32 -2.70 30.11
C ALA A 39 0.36 -3.04 31.43
N GLN A 40 1.42 -2.31 31.76
CA GLN A 40 2.10 -2.42 33.05
C GLN A 40 2.20 -1.03 33.70
N ARG A 41 1.51 -0.86 34.83
CA ARG A 41 1.30 0.46 35.46
C ARG A 41 0.64 1.42 34.46
N LYS A 42 1.23 2.61 34.24
CA LYS A 42 0.77 3.61 33.27
C LYS A 42 1.46 3.49 31.91
N MET A 43 2.15 2.37 31.64
CA MET A 43 2.88 2.14 30.40
C MET A 43 2.18 1.07 29.57
N LEU A 44 2.16 1.28 28.25
CA LEU A 44 1.54 0.41 27.27
C LEU A 44 2.58 -0.02 26.23
N ASP A 45 2.58 -1.31 25.93
CA ASP A 45 3.27 -1.90 24.79
C ASP A 45 2.23 -2.61 23.92
N VAL A 46 2.28 -2.37 22.61
CA VAL A 46 1.39 -3.01 21.62
C VAL A 46 2.24 -3.61 20.52
N TRP A 47 1.96 -4.86 20.16
CA TRP A 47 2.55 -5.52 19.02
C TRP A 47 1.48 -5.99 18.04
N LEU A 48 1.71 -5.82 16.74
CA LEU A 48 0.97 -6.55 15.71
C LEU A 48 1.64 -7.91 15.52
N ILE A 49 0.84 -8.98 15.55
CA ILE A 49 1.34 -10.34 15.51
C ILE A 49 1.44 -10.80 14.05
N TYR A 50 2.59 -11.35 13.69
CA TYR A 50 2.85 -12.02 12.42
C TYR A 50 3.19 -13.48 12.65
N LYS A 51 2.83 -14.35 11.71
CA LYS A 51 3.14 -15.79 11.75
C LYS A 51 3.91 -16.20 10.51
N CYS A 52 4.99 -16.95 10.70
CA CYS A 52 5.71 -17.56 9.59
C CYS A 52 4.80 -18.57 8.89
N ILE A 53 4.63 -18.43 7.58
CA ILE A 53 3.75 -19.28 6.78
C ILE A 53 4.20 -20.75 6.85
N GLU A 54 5.51 -20.99 6.91
CA GLU A 54 6.08 -22.34 6.88
C GLU A 54 5.97 -23.12 8.21
N CYS A 55 6.08 -22.44 9.36
CA CYS A 55 6.19 -23.14 10.65
C CYS A 55 5.33 -22.56 11.78
N GLY A 56 4.55 -21.51 11.49
CA GLY A 56 3.71 -20.81 12.46
C GLY A 56 4.49 -20.05 13.55
N CYS A 57 5.82 -19.89 13.42
CA CYS A 57 6.61 -19.12 14.39
C CYS A 57 6.10 -17.67 14.46
N THR A 58 5.83 -17.18 15.66
CA THR A 58 5.34 -15.82 15.85
C THR A 58 6.47 -14.80 15.83
N TRP A 59 6.25 -13.69 15.13
CA TRP A 59 6.97 -12.45 15.31
C TRP A 59 6.01 -11.37 15.83
N ASN A 60 6.36 -10.72 16.94
CA ASN A 60 5.60 -9.61 17.51
C ASN A 60 6.23 -8.30 17.01
N ALA A 61 5.63 -7.64 16.03
CA ALA A 61 6.10 -6.37 15.48
C ALA A 61 5.70 -5.23 16.44
N PRO A 62 6.64 -4.54 17.11
CA PRO A 62 6.29 -3.50 18.07
C PRO A 62 5.71 -2.28 17.36
N ILE A 63 4.47 -1.96 17.68
CA ILE A 63 3.72 -0.81 17.16
C ILE A 63 3.85 0.36 18.14
N LEU A 64 3.55 0.10 19.41
CA LEU A 64 3.75 1.03 20.51
C LEU A 64 4.73 0.41 21.49
N SER A 65 5.74 1.17 21.91
CA SER A 65 6.74 0.73 22.87
C SER A 65 6.86 1.76 23.97
N ARG A 66 6.49 1.35 25.20
CA ARG A 66 6.60 2.16 26.41
C ARG A 66 5.95 3.54 26.25
N VAL A 67 4.73 3.57 25.73
CA VAL A 67 3.92 4.79 25.67
C VAL A 67 3.09 4.94 26.94
N ARG A 68 2.79 6.16 27.37
CA ARG A 68 1.86 6.37 28.49
C ARG A 68 0.47 5.99 28.03
N VAL A 69 -0.29 5.29 28.87
CA VAL A 69 -1.71 4.94 28.57
C VAL A 69 -2.51 6.21 28.25
N SER A 70 -2.28 7.30 28.99
CA SER A 70 -2.94 8.61 28.75
C SER A 70 -2.55 9.30 27.44
N ALA A 71 -1.55 8.79 26.73
CA ALA A 71 -1.12 9.32 25.43
C ALA A 71 -1.64 8.45 24.26
N ALA A 72 -2.14 7.24 24.55
CA ALA A 72 -2.94 6.51 23.58
C ALA A 72 -4.34 7.13 23.59
N GLN A 73 -4.94 7.34 22.42
CA GLN A 73 -6.34 7.73 22.36
C GLN A 73 -7.19 6.56 22.87
N ASP A 74 -8.25 6.84 23.64
CA ASP A 74 -9.07 5.78 24.24
C ASP A 74 -9.67 4.85 23.17
N ASP A 75 -10.07 5.43 22.02
CA ASP A 75 -10.57 4.69 20.86
C ASP A 75 -9.51 3.77 20.24
N ASP A 76 -8.24 4.18 20.22
CA ASP A 76 -7.14 3.34 19.75
C ASP A 76 -6.91 2.15 20.69
N LEU A 77 -7.00 2.35 22.00
CA LEU A 77 -6.77 1.29 22.98
C LEU A 77 -7.85 0.20 22.91
N ALA A 78 -9.12 0.60 22.79
CA ALA A 78 -10.22 -0.32 22.53
C ALA A 78 -9.98 -1.10 21.23
N GLY A 79 -9.63 -0.39 20.15
CA GLY A 79 -9.34 -1.01 18.86
C GLY A 79 -8.18 -2.00 18.91
N TYR A 80 -7.10 -1.73 19.65
CA TYR A 80 -6.01 -2.70 19.83
C TYR A 80 -6.46 -3.93 20.62
N THR A 81 -7.34 -3.77 21.61
CA THR A 81 -7.83 -4.87 22.44
C THR A 81 -8.80 -5.76 21.67
N GLU A 82 -9.60 -5.17 20.78
CA GLU A 82 -10.62 -5.84 19.97
C GLU A 82 -10.10 -6.33 18.62
N ASN A 83 -8.85 -6.01 18.27
CA ASN A 83 -8.26 -6.30 16.95
C ASN A 83 -9.00 -5.60 15.80
N SER A 84 -9.24 -4.30 15.94
CA SER A 84 -9.88 -3.47 14.92
C SER A 84 -9.22 -3.67 13.54
N PRO A 85 -9.99 -4.08 12.50
CA PRO A 85 -9.46 -4.25 11.15
C PRO A 85 -8.80 -2.99 10.58
N ASP A 86 -9.30 -1.80 10.94
CA ASP A 86 -8.74 -0.53 10.48
C ASP A 86 -7.36 -0.28 11.09
N LEU A 87 -7.19 -0.55 12.39
CA LEU A 87 -5.87 -0.47 13.03
C LEU A 87 -4.91 -1.53 12.49
N VAL A 88 -5.39 -2.75 12.26
CA VAL A 88 -4.59 -3.81 11.62
C VAL A 88 -4.10 -3.35 10.26
N ALA A 89 -5.00 -2.82 9.42
CA ALA A 89 -4.64 -2.31 8.09
C ALA A 89 -3.64 -1.15 8.20
N ASN A 90 -3.90 -0.14 9.04
CA ASN A 90 -3.02 1.01 9.21
C ASN A 90 -1.57 0.58 9.53
N HIS A 91 -1.39 -0.39 10.43
CA HIS A 91 -0.06 -0.86 10.82
C HIS A 91 0.55 -1.86 9.83
N ALA A 92 -0.26 -2.73 9.24
CA ALA A 92 0.22 -3.68 8.23
C ALA A 92 0.67 -2.98 6.94
N PHE A 93 0.04 -1.86 6.58
CA PHE A 93 0.41 -1.03 5.43
C PHE A 93 1.44 0.07 5.76
N ASP A 94 1.92 0.18 7.00
CA ASP A 94 3.08 1.04 7.31
C ASP A 94 4.39 0.34 6.91
N PHE A 95 4.68 0.36 5.60
CA PHE A 95 5.87 -0.22 5.01
C PHE A 95 7.16 0.37 5.59
N GLN A 96 7.13 1.64 6.03
CA GLN A 96 8.31 2.30 6.59
C GLN A 96 8.59 1.82 8.02
N LEU A 97 7.55 1.70 8.85
CA LEU A 97 7.66 1.11 10.19
C LEU A 97 8.20 -0.32 10.10
N LEU A 98 7.56 -1.19 9.30
CA LEU A 98 7.95 -2.58 9.18
C LEU A 98 9.40 -2.73 8.67
N LYS A 99 9.81 -1.88 7.71
CA LYS A 99 11.20 -1.82 7.26
C LYS A 99 12.18 -1.42 8.36
N ARG A 100 11.86 -0.41 9.18
CA ARG A 100 12.68 -0.02 10.34
C ARG A 100 12.79 -1.16 11.36
N LEU A 101 11.77 -2.01 11.46
CA LEU A 101 11.78 -3.19 12.31
C LEU A 101 12.58 -4.37 11.73
N GLY A 102 13.12 -4.23 10.52
CA GLY A 102 13.94 -5.26 9.84
C GLY A 102 13.12 -6.28 9.04
N ALA A 103 11.90 -5.92 8.64
CA ALA A 103 11.10 -6.70 7.70
C ALA A 103 11.19 -6.14 6.28
N GLU A 104 11.19 -7.02 5.28
CA GLU A 104 10.99 -6.62 3.89
C GLU A 104 9.54 -6.88 3.52
N VAL A 105 8.74 -5.82 3.36
CA VAL A 105 7.31 -5.94 3.10
C VAL A 105 7.07 -6.26 1.63
N ASN A 106 6.32 -7.32 1.37
CA ASN A 106 5.94 -7.72 0.03
C ASN A 106 4.79 -6.83 -0.47
N LEU A 107 4.82 -6.46 -1.74
CA LEU A 107 3.72 -5.74 -2.36
C LEU A 107 2.52 -6.69 -2.49
N PRO A 108 1.37 -6.40 -1.87
CA PRO A 108 0.21 -7.27 -1.99
C PRO A 108 -0.38 -7.17 -3.40
N PRO A 109 -1.10 -8.22 -3.85
CA PRO A 109 -1.93 -8.11 -5.03
C PRO A 109 -2.90 -6.94 -4.90
N TYR A 110 -3.02 -6.14 -5.96
CA TYR A 110 -3.88 -4.97 -5.99
C TYR A 110 -4.70 -4.92 -7.28
N VAL A 111 -5.81 -4.22 -7.26
CA VAL A 111 -6.63 -3.88 -8.43
C VAL A 111 -6.71 -2.37 -8.59
N ILE A 112 -7.17 -1.95 -9.76
CA ILE A 112 -7.48 -0.56 -10.05
C ILE A 112 -8.98 -0.53 -10.27
N ASP A 113 -9.68 0.11 -9.35
CA ASP A 113 -11.09 0.38 -9.47
C ASP A 113 -11.30 1.73 -10.12
N GLY A 114 -12.28 1.82 -11.00
CA GLY A 114 -12.61 3.05 -11.69
C GLY A 114 -13.17 2.73 -13.07
N GLU A 115 -13.87 3.71 -13.63
CA GLU A 115 -14.46 3.55 -14.95
C GLU A 115 -13.38 3.50 -16.03
N ALA A 116 -13.72 2.82 -17.13
CA ALA A 116 -12.92 2.93 -18.34
C ALA A 116 -12.86 4.40 -18.76
N LEU A 117 -11.70 4.84 -19.24
CA LEU A 117 -11.58 6.21 -19.69
C LEU A 117 -12.60 6.48 -20.80
N PRO A 118 -13.41 7.55 -20.68
CA PRO A 118 -14.50 7.82 -21.60
C PRO A 118 -13.97 8.02 -23.03
N PRO A 119 -14.67 7.49 -24.04
CA PRO A 119 -14.24 7.63 -25.42
C PRO A 119 -14.52 9.04 -25.93
N GLY A 120 -13.59 9.62 -26.68
CA GLY A 120 -13.87 10.83 -27.47
C GLY A 120 -13.25 12.12 -26.95
N GLU A 121 -12.95 12.23 -25.67
CA GLU A 121 -12.43 13.46 -25.05
C GLU A 121 -11.04 13.28 -24.40
N ASN A 122 -10.37 14.41 -24.17
CA ASN A 122 -9.22 14.47 -23.27
C ASN A 122 -9.70 14.30 -21.83
N VAL A 123 -8.97 13.53 -21.03
CA VAL A 123 -9.35 13.19 -19.65
C VAL A 123 -8.33 13.73 -18.66
N LEU A 124 -8.81 14.33 -17.58
CA LEU A 124 -8.05 14.54 -16.35
C LEU A 124 -8.28 13.32 -15.46
N LEU A 125 -7.25 12.49 -15.33
CA LEU A 125 -7.29 11.24 -14.57
C LEU A 125 -6.66 11.46 -13.20
N LEU A 126 -7.46 11.34 -12.15
CA LEU A 126 -6.97 11.24 -10.78
C LEU A 126 -6.70 9.77 -10.45
N ILE A 127 -5.48 9.45 -10.04
CA ILE A 127 -5.14 8.13 -9.48
C ILE A 127 -4.96 8.28 -7.98
N GLU A 128 -5.78 7.58 -7.19
CA GLU A 128 -5.70 7.52 -5.73
C GLU A 128 -5.00 6.24 -5.27
N ASN A 129 -4.11 6.38 -4.30
CA ASN A 129 -3.37 5.29 -3.66
C ASN A 129 -3.43 5.48 -2.13
N PRO A 130 -4.62 5.25 -1.53
CA PRO A 130 -4.87 5.59 -0.12
C PRO A 130 -3.96 4.84 0.85
N LEU A 131 -3.51 3.63 0.48
CA LEU A 131 -2.61 2.80 1.29
C LEU A 131 -1.13 3.13 1.05
N ASN A 132 -0.81 4.15 0.24
CA ASN A 132 0.56 4.53 -0.13
C ASN A 132 1.42 3.33 -0.56
N LEU A 133 0.83 2.38 -1.28
CA LEU A 133 1.54 1.22 -1.78
C LEU A 133 2.72 1.70 -2.64
N PRO A 134 3.90 1.06 -2.56
CA PRO A 134 5.12 1.51 -3.24
C PRO A 134 5.10 1.23 -4.76
N LEU A 135 4.01 1.56 -5.45
CA LEU A 135 3.71 1.28 -6.84
C LEU A 135 4.37 2.28 -7.78
N ARG A 136 4.96 1.79 -8.87
CA ARG A 136 5.41 2.66 -9.97
C ARG A 136 4.20 3.19 -10.74
N ILE A 137 4.25 4.45 -11.15
CA ILE A 137 3.20 5.07 -11.96
C ILE A 137 2.98 4.27 -13.26
N GLU A 138 4.06 3.87 -13.93
CA GLU A 138 4.00 2.95 -15.09
C GLU A 138 3.14 1.71 -14.81
N SER A 139 3.35 1.04 -13.68
CA SER A 139 2.65 -0.22 -13.36
C SER A 139 1.15 0.00 -13.21
N VAL A 140 0.75 1.09 -12.56
CA VAL A 140 -0.66 1.44 -12.36
C VAL A 140 -1.30 1.80 -13.70
N ILE A 141 -0.70 2.69 -14.48
CA ILE A 141 -1.25 3.11 -15.78
C ILE A 141 -1.41 1.92 -16.72
N ARG A 142 -0.39 1.07 -16.84
CA ARG A 142 -0.44 -0.11 -17.71
C ARG A 142 -1.53 -1.09 -17.30
N LYS A 143 -1.71 -1.28 -16.00
CA LYS A 143 -2.75 -2.17 -15.48
C LYS A 143 -4.14 -1.59 -15.73
N GLY A 144 -4.34 -0.29 -15.51
CA GLY A 144 -5.62 0.38 -15.73
C GLY A 144 -6.00 0.47 -17.21
N LEU A 145 -5.02 0.70 -18.09
CA LEU A 145 -5.22 0.73 -19.55
C LEU A 145 -5.17 -0.65 -20.21
N GLY A 146 -4.82 -1.72 -19.48
CA GLY A 146 -4.61 -3.05 -20.05
C GLY A 146 -3.53 -3.10 -21.14
N CYS A 147 -2.48 -2.27 -21.05
CA CYS A 147 -1.53 -2.06 -22.15
C CYS A 147 -0.10 -2.60 -21.88
N SER A 148 0.60 -2.90 -22.98
CA SER A 148 1.99 -3.35 -22.92
C SER A 148 2.94 -2.22 -22.50
N LYS A 149 4.15 -2.57 -22.02
CA LYS A 149 5.18 -1.58 -21.69
C LYS A 149 5.51 -0.68 -22.87
N ARG A 150 5.67 -1.29 -24.06
CA ARG A 150 5.98 -0.59 -25.30
C ARG A 150 4.89 0.44 -25.65
N HIS A 151 3.62 0.05 -25.52
CA HIS A 151 2.50 0.96 -25.77
C HIS A 151 2.51 2.10 -24.76
N PHE A 152 2.65 1.82 -23.45
CA PHE A 152 2.78 2.86 -22.44
C PHE A 152 3.90 3.87 -22.73
N LEU A 153 5.10 3.39 -23.05
CA LEU A 153 6.23 4.28 -23.37
C LEU A 153 5.93 5.17 -24.58
N ASN A 154 5.27 4.64 -25.61
CA ASN A 154 4.84 5.44 -26.76
C ASN A 154 3.81 6.51 -26.38
N LEU A 155 2.86 6.19 -25.48
CA LEU A 155 1.90 7.17 -24.98
C LEU A 155 2.58 8.30 -24.20
N VAL A 156 3.59 7.98 -23.38
CA VAL A 156 4.36 9.00 -22.63
C VAL A 156 5.21 9.85 -23.57
N GLU A 157 5.93 9.23 -24.50
CA GLU A 157 6.79 9.91 -25.48
C GLU A 157 5.99 10.90 -26.34
N ARG A 158 4.79 10.50 -26.79
CA ARG A 158 3.88 11.35 -27.57
C ARG A 158 3.08 12.34 -26.73
N LYS A 159 3.35 12.42 -25.42
CA LYS A 159 2.61 13.22 -24.44
C LYS A 159 1.10 12.95 -24.42
N VAL A 160 0.70 11.75 -24.84
CA VAL A 160 -0.67 11.26 -24.73
C VAL A 160 -1.02 11.01 -23.27
N VAL A 161 -0.11 10.44 -22.50
CA VAL A 161 -0.25 10.36 -21.04
C VAL A 161 0.88 11.17 -20.41
N SER A 162 0.53 12.18 -19.63
CA SER A 162 1.52 13.07 -18.98
C SER A 162 1.03 13.53 -17.61
N CYS A 163 1.94 13.95 -16.75
CA CYS A 163 1.60 14.63 -15.50
C CYS A 163 1.80 16.15 -15.68
N ARG A 164 0.91 16.96 -15.10
CA ARG A 164 1.02 18.43 -15.17
C ARG A 164 2.27 18.96 -14.48
N ASP A 165 2.72 18.27 -13.44
CA ASP A 165 3.84 18.72 -12.60
C ASP A 165 5.21 18.27 -13.15
N GLY A 166 5.26 17.76 -14.39
CA GLY A 166 6.50 17.35 -15.05
C GLY A 166 7.11 16.04 -14.51
N ILE A 167 6.37 15.27 -13.71
CA ILE A 167 6.82 13.98 -13.17
C ILE A 167 7.12 12.99 -14.31
N ASP A 168 8.31 12.38 -14.27
CA ASP A 168 8.69 11.27 -15.15
C ASP A 168 7.90 10.00 -14.77
N LEU A 169 6.83 9.73 -15.53
CA LEU A 169 5.90 8.61 -15.31
C LEU A 169 6.59 7.23 -15.40
N THR A 170 7.79 7.15 -16.00
CA THR A 170 8.55 5.90 -16.14
C THR A 170 9.40 5.59 -14.91
N LYS A 171 9.71 6.61 -14.08
CA LYS A 171 10.62 6.48 -12.93
C LYS A 171 9.94 6.64 -11.59
N ALA A 172 8.92 7.48 -11.50
CA ALA A 172 8.30 7.84 -10.24
C ALA A 172 7.31 6.78 -9.73
N LYS A 173 7.07 6.83 -8.41
CA LYS A 173 6.04 6.07 -7.71
C LYS A 173 4.80 6.93 -7.51
N VAL A 174 3.64 6.28 -7.42
CA VAL A 174 2.40 6.95 -7.04
C VAL A 174 2.52 7.31 -5.55
N GLY A 175 2.33 8.58 -5.22
CA GLY A 175 2.19 9.04 -3.83
C GLY A 175 0.84 8.63 -3.24
N ALA A 176 0.25 9.46 -2.40
CA ALA A 176 -1.15 9.28 -1.96
C ALA A 176 -2.13 9.45 -3.13
N SER A 177 -1.80 10.34 -4.06
CA SER A 177 -2.50 10.50 -5.33
C SER A 177 -1.57 11.08 -6.41
N ILE A 178 -1.99 11.01 -7.67
CA ILE A 178 -1.38 11.72 -8.78
C ILE A 178 -2.45 12.10 -9.82
N GLU A 179 -2.34 13.30 -10.35
CA GLU A 179 -3.17 13.76 -11.47
C GLU A 179 -2.41 13.65 -12.80
N LEU A 180 -3.08 13.05 -13.78
CA LEU A 180 -2.57 12.85 -15.12
C LEU A 180 -3.49 13.48 -16.16
N VAL A 181 -2.90 13.98 -17.23
CA VAL A 181 -3.63 14.37 -18.44
C VAL A 181 -3.49 13.25 -19.46
N VAL A 182 -4.63 12.75 -19.93
CA VAL A 182 -4.73 11.76 -20.98
C VAL A 182 -5.33 12.42 -22.22
N LEU A 183 -4.51 12.67 -23.24
CA LEU A 183 -4.92 13.26 -24.51
C LEU A 183 -5.37 12.18 -25.48
N ARG A 184 -6.53 12.34 -26.11
CA ARG A 184 -6.95 11.40 -27.14
C ARG A 184 -6.24 11.71 -28.45
N GLN A 185 -5.78 10.67 -29.15
CA GLN A 185 -5.37 10.77 -30.56
C GLN A 185 -6.43 10.16 -31.46
N GLN A 186 -6.64 10.75 -32.64
CA GLN A 186 -7.47 10.16 -33.68
C GLN A 186 -6.86 8.83 -34.13
N GLY A 187 -7.60 7.72 -33.98
CA GLY A 187 -7.19 6.38 -34.43
C GLY A 187 -6.65 5.44 -33.35
N LEU A 188 -7.48 5.11 -32.36
CA LEU A 188 -7.38 3.88 -31.56
C LEU A 188 -8.39 2.88 -32.11
#